data_AF-A0A933IPH4-F1
#
_entry.id   AF-A0A933IPH4-F1
#
_cell.length_a   1.000
_cell.length_b   1.000
_cell.length_c   1.000
_cell.angle_alpha   90.00
_cell.angle_beta   90.00
_cell.angle_gamma   90.00
#
_symmetry.space_group_name_H-M   'P 1'
#
loop_
_entity.id
_entity.type
_entity.pdbx_description
1 polymer ?
#
loop_
_entity_poly.entity_id
_entity_poly.type
_entity_poly.pdbx_seq_one_letter_code
_entity_poly.pdbx_strand_id
1 'polypeptide(L)'
;MTEDVTRIRVGKNTIGITGLKSVLEELATSHSETSDDEVRRLMLDRLSRDNYIPNTARDEYGNAFVREFRKFLGQAREEPPERELTIQVLGPGCSQCERLEHIVMQILTEMNLGAFVEHVKNVKEIGEFGVMGAPALVINGKVVCVGKIPPVGKIKEWLLEAK
;
A
#
# COMPACT_ATOMS: atom_id res chain seq x y z
N MET A 1 -22.08 12.16 -29.90
CA MET A 1 -21.31 11.16 -29.12
C MET A 1 -21.60 11.47 -27.68
N THR A 2 -22.30 10.59 -26.96
CA THR A 2 -22.53 10.75 -25.53
C THR A 2 -21.18 10.67 -24.84
N GLU A 3 -20.75 11.75 -24.20
CA GLU A 3 -19.52 11.72 -23.42
C GLU A 3 -19.75 10.82 -22.20
N ASP A 4 -19.10 9.65 -22.21
CA ASP A 4 -19.22 8.69 -21.12
C ASP A 4 -18.62 9.28 -19.83
N VAL A 5 -19.46 9.41 -18.79
CA VAL A 5 -19.02 9.84 -17.46
C VAL A 5 -18.62 8.60 -16.66
N THR A 6 -17.35 8.51 -16.30
CA THR A 6 -16.82 7.41 -15.48
C THR A 6 -16.67 7.86 -14.03
N ARG A 7 -17.20 7.08 -13.08
CA ARG A 7 -17.06 7.39 -11.65
C ARG A 7 -15.78 6.79 -11.09
N ILE A 8 -14.96 7.62 -10.46
CA ILE A 8 -13.69 7.22 -9.85
C ILE A 8 -13.61 7.74 -8.42
N ARG A 9 -12.78 7.10 -7.60
CA ARG A 9 -12.51 7.55 -6.23
C ARG A 9 -11.37 8.58 -6.22
N VAL A 10 -11.61 9.76 -5.65
CA VAL A 10 -10.58 10.76 -5.40
C VAL A 10 -10.59 11.05 -3.91
N GLY A 11 -9.53 10.63 -3.21
CA GLY A 11 -9.48 10.63 -1.76
C GLY A 11 -10.65 9.85 -1.14
N LYS A 12 -11.53 10.57 -0.42
CA LYS A 12 -12.72 10.00 0.24
C LYS A 12 -13.99 10.07 -0.61
N ASN A 13 -13.97 10.79 -1.74
CA ASN A 13 -15.16 11.10 -2.53
C ASN A 13 -15.20 10.28 -3.83
N THR A 14 -16.41 10.06 -4.34
CA THR A 14 -16.63 9.48 -5.67
C THR A 14 -16.98 10.61 -6.65
N ILE A 15 -16.16 10.79 -7.67
CA ILE A 15 -16.25 11.89 -8.63
C ILE A 15 -16.52 11.33 -10.03
N GLY A 16 -17.42 11.96 -10.77
CA GLY A 16 -17.65 11.66 -12.18
C GLY A 16 -16.66 12.42 -13.06
N ILE A 17 -15.97 11.69 -13.94
CA ILE A 17 -15.00 12.24 -14.88
C ILE A 17 -15.48 11.93 -16.30
N THR A 18 -15.76 12.98 -17.05
CA THR A 18 -16.16 12.94 -18.45
C THR A 18 -14.95 12.61 -19.32
N GLY A 19 -15.12 11.68 -20.26
CA GLY A 19 -14.09 11.35 -21.26
C GLY A 19 -12.93 10.47 -20.75
N LEU A 20 -12.96 10.05 -19.48
CA LEU A 20 -11.90 9.22 -18.87
C LEU A 20 -11.63 7.94 -19.68
N LYS A 21 -12.69 7.21 -20.06
CA LYS A 21 -12.56 5.95 -20.79
C LYS A 21 -11.80 6.11 -22.12
N SER A 22 -12.10 7.16 -22.88
CA SER A 22 -11.41 7.45 -24.15
C SER A 22 -9.91 7.70 -23.91
N VAL A 23 -9.58 8.51 -22.89
CA VAL A 23 -8.18 8.79 -22.54
C VAL A 23 -7.44 7.53 -22.12
N LEU A 24 -8.10 6.63 -21.36
CA LEU A 24 -7.53 5.35 -20.95
C LEU A 24 -7.21 4.46 -22.15
N GLU A 25 -8.15 4.31 -23.09
CA GLU A 25 -7.99 3.50 -24.32
C GLU A 25 -6.83 4.03 -25.19
N GLU A 26 -6.75 5.35 -25.37
CA GLU A 26 -5.68 5.99 -26.14
C GLU A 26 -4.30 5.79 -25.50
N LEU A 27 -4.18 6.04 -24.20
CA LEU A 27 -2.91 5.88 -23.49
C LEU A 27 -2.49 4.41 -23.43
N ALA A 28 -3.42 3.47 -23.34
CA ALA A 28 -3.11 2.05 -23.32
C ALA A 28 -2.51 1.58 -24.66
N THR A 29 -2.92 2.20 -25.77
CA THR A 29 -2.46 1.84 -27.12
C THR A 29 -1.07 2.40 -27.44
N SER A 30 -0.75 3.60 -26.94
CA SER A 30 0.48 4.32 -27.32
C SER A 30 1.54 4.43 -26.22
N HIS A 31 1.18 4.15 -24.96
CA HIS A 31 1.97 4.49 -23.77
C HIS A 31 1.82 3.43 -22.65
N SER A 32 1.72 2.13 -22.99
CA SER A 32 1.48 1.05 -22.02
C SER A 32 2.60 0.84 -21.00
N GLU A 33 3.85 1.19 -21.35
CA GLU A 33 5.05 1.03 -20.49
C GLU A 33 5.54 2.36 -19.88
N THR A 34 4.76 3.43 -20.03
CA THR A 34 5.11 4.77 -19.55
C THR A 34 5.05 4.84 -18.01
N SER A 35 5.91 5.65 -17.40
CA SER A 35 5.98 5.81 -15.94
C SER A 35 4.69 6.42 -15.36
N ASP A 36 4.42 6.14 -14.08
CA ASP A 36 3.25 6.68 -13.36
C ASP A 36 3.22 8.21 -13.36
N ASP A 37 4.37 8.87 -13.18
CA ASP A 37 4.48 10.33 -13.19
C ASP A 37 4.09 10.93 -14.56
N GLU A 38 4.48 10.28 -15.63
CA GLU A 38 4.19 10.76 -16.99
C GLU A 38 2.72 10.48 -17.36
N VAL A 39 2.18 9.30 -17.01
CA VAL A 39 0.75 9.00 -17.13
C VAL A 39 -0.09 10.03 -16.37
N ARG A 40 0.28 10.31 -15.11
CA ARG A 40 -0.36 11.32 -14.27
C ARG A 40 -0.42 12.67 -14.96
N ARG A 41 0.72 13.14 -15.47
CA ARG A 41 0.83 14.43 -16.15
C ARG A 41 -0.07 14.49 -17.39
N LEU A 42 -0.02 13.46 -18.24
CA LEU A 42 -0.80 13.38 -19.48
C LEU A 42 -2.31 13.35 -19.19
N MET A 43 -2.73 12.53 -18.23
CA MET A 43 -4.15 12.44 -17.85
C MET A 43 -4.66 13.73 -17.22
N LEU A 44 -3.88 14.38 -16.35
CA LEU A 44 -4.26 15.68 -15.79
C LEU A 44 -4.38 16.76 -16.87
N ASP A 45 -3.45 16.81 -17.84
CA ASP A 45 -3.51 17.79 -18.94
C ASP A 45 -4.75 17.59 -19.81
N ARG A 46 -5.06 16.34 -20.17
CA ARG A 46 -6.19 16.02 -21.05
C ARG A 46 -7.53 16.17 -20.35
N LEU A 47 -7.69 15.57 -19.16
CA LEU A 47 -8.98 15.50 -18.47
C LEU A 47 -9.37 16.82 -17.81
N SER A 48 -8.41 17.69 -17.46
CA SER A 48 -8.74 19.01 -16.90
C SER A 48 -9.39 19.98 -17.89
N ARG A 49 -9.41 19.65 -19.19
CA ARG A 49 -10.07 20.47 -20.23
C ARG A 49 -11.59 20.42 -20.09
N ASP A 50 -12.12 19.24 -19.79
CA ASP A 50 -13.56 18.99 -19.75
C ASP A 50 -14.08 18.72 -18.32
N ASN A 51 -13.18 18.71 -17.31
CA ASN A 51 -13.52 18.42 -15.92
C ASN A 51 -12.95 19.48 -14.96
N TYR A 52 -13.74 19.88 -13.98
CA TYR A 52 -13.27 20.75 -12.90
C TYR A 52 -12.36 19.97 -11.94
N ILE A 53 -11.06 20.29 -11.97
CA ILE A 53 -10.05 19.74 -11.06
C ILE A 53 -9.41 20.90 -10.28
N PRO A 54 -9.75 21.08 -8.99
CA PRO A 54 -9.21 22.18 -8.21
C PRO A 54 -7.71 22.00 -8.01
N ASN A 55 -6.95 23.11 -8.07
CA ASN A 55 -5.49 23.09 -7.94
C ASN A 55 -5.01 22.41 -6.66
N THR A 56 -5.74 22.58 -5.55
CA THR A 56 -5.43 21.99 -4.25
C THR A 56 -5.58 20.46 -4.22
N ALA A 57 -6.35 19.87 -5.14
CA ALA A 57 -6.56 18.43 -5.20
C ALA A 57 -5.93 17.78 -6.44
N ARG A 58 -5.17 18.52 -7.26
CA ARG A 58 -4.58 17.98 -8.51
C ARG A 58 -3.77 16.72 -8.27
N ASP A 59 -3.10 16.62 -7.14
CA ASP A 59 -2.32 15.44 -6.77
C ASP A 59 -3.20 14.23 -6.50
N GLU A 60 -4.30 14.40 -5.75
CA GLU A 60 -5.28 13.34 -5.51
C GLU A 60 -5.93 12.85 -6.82
N TYR A 61 -6.30 13.77 -7.71
CA TYR A 61 -6.84 13.43 -9.03
C TYR A 61 -5.80 12.71 -9.88
N GLY A 62 -4.55 13.18 -9.87
CA GLY A 62 -3.45 12.56 -10.59
C GLY A 62 -3.22 11.12 -10.17
N ASN A 63 -3.16 10.87 -8.86
CA ASN A 63 -3.01 9.53 -8.29
C ASN A 63 -4.23 8.65 -8.64
N ALA A 64 -5.44 9.22 -8.60
CA ALA A 64 -6.64 8.51 -8.99
C ALA A 64 -6.65 8.10 -10.47
N PHE A 65 -6.19 8.98 -11.36
CA PHE A 65 -6.09 8.70 -12.79
C PHE A 65 -5.09 7.60 -13.11
N VAL A 66 -3.89 7.66 -12.53
CA VAL A 66 -2.88 6.59 -12.66
C VAL A 66 -3.46 5.27 -12.19
N ARG A 67 -4.12 5.25 -11.04
CA ARG A 67 -4.74 4.03 -10.51
C ARG A 67 -5.77 3.44 -11.49
N GLU A 68 -6.64 4.27 -12.05
CA GLU A 68 -7.61 3.78 -13.05
C GLU A 68 -6.94 3.32 -14.34
N PHE A 69 -5.84 3.95 -14.76
CA PHE A 69 -5.05 3.51 -15.91
C PHE A 69 -4.37 2.15 -15.69
N ARG A 70 -3.74 1.94 -14.54
CA ARG A 70 -3.14 0.65 -14.19
C ARG A 70 -4.18 -0.46 -14.07
N LYS A 71 -5.35 -0.16 -13.49
CA LYS A 71 -6.50 -1.09 -13.50
C LYS A 71 -6.94 -1.43 -14.92
N PHE A 72 -7.05 -0.41 -15.78
CA PHE A 72 -7.47 -0.58 -17.17
C PHE A 72 -6.53 -1.49 -17.96
N LEU A 73 -5.21 -1.38 -17.74
CA LEU A 73 -4.21 -2.27 -18.35
C LEU A 73 -4.21 -3.71 -17.80
N GLY A 74 -5.10 -4.05 -16.86
CA GLY A 74 -5.06 -5.33 -16.15
C GLY A 74 -3.86 -5.45 -15.19
N GLN A 75 -3.12 -4.35 -15.00
CA GLN A 75 -1.99 -4.22 -14.08
C GLN A 75 -2.48 -3.71 -12.72
N ALA A 76 -3.67 -4.12 -12.28
CA ALA A 76 -4.21 -3.77 -10.97
C ALA A 76 -3.31 -4.38 -9.88
N ARG A 77 -2.21 -3.69 -9.58
CA ARG A 77 -1.56 -3.79 -8.29
C ARG A 77 -2.56 -3.20 -7.30
N GLU A 78 -3.04 -4.02 -6.36
CA GLU A 78 -3.40 -3.51 -5.05
C GLU A 78 -2.27 -2.56 -4.62
N GLU A 79 -2.63 -1.33 -4.22
CA GLU A 79 -1.66 -0.32 -3.80
C GLU A 79 -0.62 -0.99 -2.89
N PRO A 80 0.65 -1.17 -3.31
CA PRO A 80 1.68 -1.38 -2.31
C PRO A 80 1.76 -0.03 -1.61
N PRO A 81 1.48 0.07 -0.31
CA PRO A 81 1.71 1.31 0.39
C PRO A 81 3.18 1.65 0.16
N GLU A 82 3.44 2.89 -0.27
CA GLU A 82 4.77 3.41 -0.57
C GLU A 82 5.70 3.13 0.61
N ARG A 83 6.45 2.02 0.54
CA ARG A 83 7.42 1.60 1.58
C ARG A 83 6.91 1.79 3.01
N GLU A 84 5.69 1.34 3.31
CA GLU A 84 5.29 1.22 4.71
C GLU A 84 5.94 -0.03 5.30
N LEU A 85 6.82 0.18 6.29
CA LEU A 85 7.41 -0.90 7.06
C LEU A 85 6.27 -1.69 7.70
N THR A 86 6.03 -2.91 7.21
CA THR A 86 4.94 -3.75 7.68
C THR A 86 5.48 -4.74 8.69
N ILE A 87 4.93 -4.76 9.90
CA ILE A 87 5.37 -5.64 10.97
C ILE A 87 4.18 -6.46 11.46
N GLN A 88 4.29 -7.77 11.39
CA GLN A 88 3.25 -8.67 11.86
C GLN A 88 3.80 -9.54 13.00
N VAL A 89 3.10 -9.55 14.12
CA VAL A 89 3.35 -10.44 15.25
C VAL A 89 2.38 -11.60 15.15
N LEU A 90 2.91 -12.79 14.89
CA LEU A 90 2.12 -14.01 14.75
C LEU A 90 2.03 -14.71 16.10
N GLY A 91 0.83 -14.88 16.62
CA GLY A 91 0.61 -15.72 17.79
C GLY A 91 -0.80 -15.61 18.35
N PRO A 92 -1.28 -16.65 19.05
CA PRO A 92 -2.67 -16.71 19.54
C PRO A 92 -2.97 -15.74 20.70
N GLY A 93 -2.07 -14.79 21.01
CA GLY A 93 -2.23 -13.84 22.11
C GLY A 93 -1.79 -14.35 23.48
N CYS A 94 -0.78 -15.23 23.56
CA CYS A 94 -0.17 -15.55 24.86
C CYS A 94 0.73 -14.40 25.36
N SER A 95 1.10 -14.43 26.64
CA SER A 95 1.91 -13.37 27.28
C SER A 95 3.24 -13.06 26.57
N GLN A 96 3.82 -14.04 25.88
CA GLN A 96 5.04 -13.83 25.10
C GLN A 96 4.78 -13.10 23.77
N CYS A 97 3.62 -13.29 23.15
CA CYS A 97 3.21 -12.59 21.92
C CYS A 97 2.97 -11.11 22.21
N GLU A 98 2.22 -10.82 23.28
CA GLU A 98 1.95 -9.45 23.72
C GLU A 98 3.25 -8.72 24.08
N ARG A 99 4.17 -9.40 24.78
CA ARG A 99 5.48 -8.84 25.10
C ARG A 99 6.30 -8.51 23.86
N LEU A 100 6.27 -9.36 22.84
CA LEU A 100 6.96 -9.11 21.57
C LEU A 100 6.39 -7.89 20.86
N GLU A 101 5.07 -7.77 20.78
CA GLU A 101 4.37 -6.61 20.23
C GLU A 101 4.76 -5.32 20.94
N HIS A 102 4.74 -5.30 22.28
CA HIS A 102 5.13 -4.13 23.06
C HIS A 102 6.59 -3.72 22.82
N ILE A 103 7.51 -4.69 22.74
CA ILE A 103 8.92 -4.41 22.43
C ILE A 103 9.05 -3.76 21.04
N VAL A 104 8.36 -4.30 20.04
CA VAL A 104 8.37 -3.75 18.68
C VAL A 104 7.83 -2.32 18.66
N MET A 105 6.68 -2.07 19.28
CA MET A 105 6.10 -0.72 19.37
C MET A 105 7.02 0.27 20.06
N GLN A 106 7.68 -0.14 21.13
CA GLN A 106 8.65 0.70 21.84
C GLN A 106 9.85 1.05 20.94
N ILE A 107 10.38 0.09 20.18
CA ILE A 107 11.50 0.30 19.27
C ILE A 107 11.11 1.26 18.13
N LEU A 108 9.93 1.08 17.54
CA LEU A 108 9.41 1.98 16.51
C LEU A 108 9.30 3.42 17.01
N THR A 109 8.80 3.59 18.23
CA THR A 109 8.67 4.89 18.90
C THR A 109 10.05 5.53 19.15
N GLU A 110 10.99 4.74 19.67
CA GLU A 110 12.36 5.20 19.95
C GLU A 110 13.10 5.63 18.68
N MET A 111 12.88 4.92 17.57
CA MET A 111 13.52 5.18 16.28
C MET A 111 12.76 6.18 15.40
N ASN A 112 11.58 6.64 15.84
CA ASN A 112 10.67 7.49 15.08
C ASN A 112 10.37 6.91 13.67
N LEU A 113 10.11 5.60 13.61
CA LEU A 113 9.79 4.89 12.37
C LEU A 113 8.27 4.72 12.23
N GLY A 114 7.73 5.17 11.10
CA GLY A 114 6.36 4.84 10.69
C GLY A 114 6.29 3.40 10.20
N ALA A 115 5.44 2.58 10.82
CA ALA A 115 5.25 1.19 10.46
C ALA A 115 3.79 0.77 10.68
N PHE A 116 3.27 -0.10 9.83
CA PHE A 116 2.00 -0.77 10.05
C PHE A 116 2.25 -2.00 10.93
N VAL A 117 1.71 -1.99 12.15
CA VAL A 117 1.87 -3.09 13.11
C VAL A 117 0.55 -3.84 13.25
N GLU A 118 0.60 -5.15 13.02
CA GLU A 118 -0.56 -6.03 13.13
C GLU A 118 -0.25 -7.24 14.01
N HIS A 119 -1.21 -7.63 14.86
CA HIS A 119 -1.13 -8.87 15.63
C HIS A 119 -2.07 -9.91 15.02
N VAL A 120 -1.47 -10.88 14.33
CA VAL A 120 -2.20 -12.00 13.71
C VAL A 120 -2.45 -13.07 14.76
N LYS A 121 -3.70 -13.12 15.25
CA LYS A 121 -4.14 -14.08 16.27
C LYS A 121 -4.79 -15.34 15.68
N ASN A 122 -5.19 -15.28 14.43
CA ASN A 122 -5.88 -16.38 13.76
C ASN A 122 -4.89 -17.50 13.38
N VAL A 123 -5.06 -18.69 13.97
CA VAL A 123 -4.19 -19.84 13.74
C VAL A 123 -4.11 -20.23 12.26
N LYS A 124 -5.18 -20.03 11.49
CA LYS A 124 -5.19 -20.33 10.05
C LYS A 124 -4.25 -19.40 9.29
N GLU A 125 -4.35 -18.10 9.54
CA GLU A 125 -3.47 -17.08 8.93
C GLU A 125 -2.02 -17.29 9.35
N ILE A 126 -1.75 -17.63 10.62
CA ILE A 126 -0.40 -17.97 11.10
C ILE A 126 0.19 -19.14 10.29
N GLY A 127 -0.61 -20.17 9.97
CA GLY A 127 -0.18 -21.31 9.18
C GLY A 127 0.21 -20.96 7.73
N GLU A 128 -0.40 -19.92 7.14
CA GLU A 128 -0.09 -19.45 5.79
C GLU A 128 1.32 -18.85 5.70
N PHE A 129 1.87 -18.33 6.80
CA PHE A 129 3.26 -17.88 6.89
C PHE A 129 4.28 -19.03 7.01
N GLY A 130 3.84 -20.29 7.07
CA GLY A 130 4.72 -21.46 7.16
C GLY A 130 5.49 -21.58 8.48
N VAL A 131 5.06 -20.88 9.53
CA VAL A 131 5.70 -20.93 10.85
C VAL A 131 5.20 -22.13 11.66
N MET A 132 6.13 -22.93 12.19
CA MET A 132 5.83 -24.10 13.02
C MET A 132 5.68 -23.78 14.52
N GLY A 133 5.85 -22.52 14.92
CA GLY A 133 5.77 -22.11 16.32
C GLY A 133 5.47 -20.61 16.48
N ALA A 134 4.84 -20.26 17.60
CA ALA A 134 4.55 -18.89 18.01
C ALA A 134 5.20 -18.60 19.37
N PRO A 135 5.59 -17.35 19.68
CA PRO A 135 5.44 -16.14 18.87
C PRO A 135 6.40 -16.10 17.67
N ALA A 136 5.97 -15.51 16.55
CA ALA A 136 6.85 -15.22 15.41
C ALA A 136 6.74 -13.74 14.99
N LEU A 137 7.83 -13.21 14.44
CA LEU A 137 7.91 -11.83 13.95
C LEU A 137 8.13 -11.86 12.44
N VAL A 138 7.32 -11.08 11.73
CA VAL A 138 7.38 -10.89 10.28
C VAL A 138 7.62 -9.41 10.00
N ILE A 139 8.56 -9.11 9.12
CA ILE A 139 8.85 -7.76 8.65
C ILE A 139 8.78 -7.77 7.13
N ASN A 140 7.95 -6.91 6.54
CA ASN A 140 7.69 -6.82 5.10
C ASN A 140 7.37 -8.19 4.48
N GLY A 141 6.51 -8.97 5.15
CA GLY A 141 6.14 -10.33 4.72
C GLY A 141 7.20 -11.42 4.93
N LYS A 142 8.40 -11.07 5.42
CA LYS A 142 9.48 -12.02 5.70
C LYS A 142 9.52 -12.40 7.18
N VAL A 143 9.44 -13.70 7.49
CA VAL A 143 9.64 -14.22 8.84
C VAL A 143 11.09 -14.01 9.27
N VAL A 144 11.30 -13.22 10.32
CA VAL A 144 12.65 -12.93 10.88
C VAL A 144 12.92 -13.68 12.18
N CYS A 145 11.88 -14.08 12.91
CA CYS A 145 12.00 -14.82 14.16
C CYS A 145 10.81 -15.76 14.39
N VAL A 146 11.06 -16.93 15.00
CA VAL A 146 10.04 -17.94 15.32
C VAL A 146 10.35 -18.56 16.70
N GLY A 147 9.33 -18.71 17.53
CA GLY A 147 9.35 -19.48 18.77
C GLY A 147 10.08 -18.84 19.96
N LYS A 148 10.53 -17.58 19.85
CA LYS A 148 11.18 -16.85 20.95
C LYS A 148 11.09 -15.34 20.77
N ILE A 149 11.32 -14.61 21.84
CA ILE A 149 11.47 -13.15 21.81
C ILE A 149 12.95 -12.82 21.53
N PRO A 150 13.29 -12.23 20.38
CA PRO A 150 14.65 -11.81 20.07
C PRO A 150 15.09 -10.61 20.92
N PRO A 151 16.40 -10.40 21.13
CA PRO A 151 16.89 -9.24 21.85
C PRO A 151 16.59 -7.94 21.08
N VAL A 152 16.35 -6.86 21.82
CA VAL A 152 16.00 -5.53 21.29
C VAL A 152 16.95 -5.06 20.19
N GLY A 153 18.27 -5.24 20.38
CA GLY A 153 19.27 -4.85 19.38
C GLY A 153 19.10 -5.56 18.04
N LYS A 154 18.72 -6.84 18.05
CA LYS A 154 18.50 -7.61 16.83
C LYS A 154 17.24 -7.18 16.07
N ILE A 155 16.20 -6.81 16.81
CA ILE A 155 14.98 -6.25 16.22
C ILE A 155 15.30 -4.91 15.53
N LYS A 156 16.07 -4.04 16.19
CA LYS A 156 16.53 -2.77 15.60
C LYS A 156 17.31 -2.98 14.30
N GLU A 157 18.23 -3.94 14.27
CA GLU A 157 18.97 -4.30 13.04
C GLU A 157 18.03 -4.68 11.90
N TRP A 158 17.09 -5.60 12.13
CA TRP A 158 16.14 -6.01 11.08
C TRP A 158 15.26 -4.86 10.60
N LEU A 159 14.84 -3.96 11.49
CA LEU A 159 14.04 -2.79 11.11
C LEU A 159 14.85 -1.78 10.27
N LEU A 160 16.16 -1.63 10.53
CA LEU A 160 17.05 -0.80 9.73
C LEU A 160 17.36 -1.42 8.36
N GLU A 161 17.54 -2.74 8.30
CA GLU A 161 17.77 -3.48 7.04
C GLU A 161 16.52 -3.51 6.14
N ALA A 162 15.33 -3.42 6.74
CA ALA A 162 14.04 -3.50 6.03
C ALA A 162 13.46 -2.13 5.59
N LYS A 163 14.15 -1.03 5.92
CA LYS A 163 13.80 0.34 5.50
C LYS A 163 14.29 0.62 4.08
#